data_AF-A0AAV1LTP5-F1
#
_entry.id   AF-A0AAV1LTP5-F1
#
_cell.length_a   1.000
_cell.length_b   1.000
_cell.length_c   1.000
_cell.angle_alpha   90.00
_cell.angle_beta   90.00
_cell.angle_gamma   90.00
#
_symmetry.space_group_name_H-M   'P 1'
#
loop_
_entity.id
_entity.type
_entity.pdbx_description
1 polymer ?
#
loop_
_entity_poly.entity_id
_entity_poly.type
_entity_poly.pdbx_seq_one_letter_code
_entity_poly.pdbx_strand_id
1 'polypeptide(L)'
;MLKRQILTAGGDPCVKNHLLQTPYAASPHHDTRVAFRLFQAQYPEKYNYSQIPGPLTPELLQQEKEKKAQQKRAKRQRDKEKRAKRQRDKEKQAEKIKTNKFLQLTDAEKVKLDEPRCFLCGTHLPKQPFEYDKYKFCSIRCLQNHRNLRPLHMSA
;
A
#
# COMPACT_ATOMS: atom_id res chain seq x y z
N MET A 1 -21.73 -29.51 11.89
CA MET A 1 -22.36 -30.72 11.31
C MET A 1 -23.79 -30.93 11.82
N LEU A 2 -24.06 -30.80 13.14
CA LEU A 2 -25.38 -31.00 13.76
C LEU A 2 -26.54 -30.18 13.15
N LYS A 3 -26.30 -28.92 12.78
CA LYS A 3 -27.35 -27.97 12.33
C LYS A 3 -28.07 -28.39 11.04
N ARG A 4 -27.36 -29.06 10.12
CA ARG A 4 -27.96 -29.57 8.87
C ARG A 4 -28.73 -30.86 9.09
N GLN A 5 -28.40 -31.64 10.13
CA GLN A 5 -29.06 -32.91 10.41
C GLN A 5 -30.52 -32.70 10.84
N ILE A 6 -30.83 -31.63 11.59
CA ILE A 6 -32.19 -31.28 11.99
C ILE A 6 -33.07 -30.95 10.77
N LEU A 7 -32.52 -30.18 9.82
CA LEU A 7 -33.21 -29.85 8.56
C LEU A 7 -33.36 -31.07 7.64
N THR A 8 -32.40 -32.00 7.69
CA THR A 8 -32.46 -33.26 6.92
C THR A 8 -33.48 -34.23 7.52
N ALA A 9 -33.65 -34.22 8.86
CA ALA A 9 -34.61 -35.02 9.60
C ALA A 9 -36.06 -34.50 9.55
N GLY A 10 -36.34 -33.48 8.72
CA GLY A 10 -37.70 -32.97 8.50
C GLY A 10 -38.09 -31.73 9.31
N GLY A 11 -37.16 -31.08 10.02
CA GLY A 11 -37.42 -29.81 10.67
C GLY A 11 -37.70 -28.68 9.67
N ASP A 12 -38.93 -28.18 9.65
CA ASP A 12 -39.34 -27.08 8.78
C ASP A 12 -38.73 -25.74 9.27
N PRO A 13 -37.88 -25.06 8.46
CA PRO A 13 -37.23 -23.82 8.84
C PRO A 13 -38.17 -22.60 8.88
N CYS A 14 -39.41 -22.74 8.42
CA CYS A 14 -40.41 -21.67 8.31
C CYS A 14 -41.46 -21.68 9.45
N VAL A 15 -41.47 -22.72 10.29
CA VAL A 15 -42.37 -22.82 11.44
C VAL A 15 -42.03 -21.73 12.46
N LYS A 16 -43.05 -21.04 12.99
CA LYS A 16 -42.87 -19.98 13.99
C LYS A 16 -42.99 -20.54 15.40
N ASN A 17 -42.18 -20.02 16.33
CA ASN A 17 -42.34 -20.28 17.75
C ASN A 17 -43.52 -19.47 18.35
N HIS A 18 -43.78 -19.62 19.64
CA HIS A 18 -44.81 -18.84 20.36
C HIS A 18 -44.63 -17.32 20.30
N LEU A 19 -43.41 -16.85 19.96
CA LEU A 19 -43.08 -15.44 19.75
C LEU A 19 -43.16 -15.00 18.28
N LEU A 20 -43.77 -15.83 17.41
CA LEU A 20 -43.91 -15.61 15.98
C LEU A 20 -42.57 -15.51 15.20
N GLN A 21 -41.48 -16.01 15.77
CA GLN A 21 -40.16 -16.02 15.15
C GLN A 21 -39.89 -17.34 14.45
N THR A 22 -39.35 -17.29 13.23
CA THR A 22 -38.81 -18.46 12.54
C THR A 22 -37.50 -18.94 13.19
N PRO A 23 -37.11 -20.22 13.03
CA PRO A 23 -35.79 -20.72 13.40
C PRO A 23 -34.63 -19.83 12.92
N TYR A 24 -34.79 -19.18 11.75
CA TYR A 24 -33.84 -18.19 11.24
C TYR A 24 -33.75 -16.94 12.12
N ALA A 25 -34.89 -16.35 12.48
CA ALA A 25 -34.97 -15.13 13.30
C ALA A 25 -34.59 -15.37 14.77
N ALA A 26 -34.94 -16.53 15.32
CA ALA A 26 -34.61 -16.93 16.69
C ALA A 26 -33.14 -17.37 16.85
N SER A 27 -32.40 -17.57 15.75
CA SER A 27 -31.00 -18.00 15.80
C SER A 27 -30.05 -16.82 16.03
N PRO A 28 -29.27 -16.79 17.13
CA PRO A 28 -28.30 -15.71 17.39
C PRO A 28 -27.05 -15.82 16.51
N HIS A 29 -26.63 -17.04 16.15
CA HIS A 29 -25.39 -17.27 15.42
C HIS A 29 -25.54 -17.12 13.89
N HIS A 30 -24.64 -16.36 13.29
CA HIS A 30 -24.56 -16.15 11.84
C HIS A 30 -24.47 -17.46 11.04
N ASP A 31 -23.64 -18.41 11.49
CA ASP A 31 -23.44 -19.68 10.78
C ASP A 31 -24.70 -20.55 10.74
N THR A 32 -25.58 -20.43 11.75
CA THR A 32 -26.87 -21.12 11.75
C THR A 32 -27.81 -20.52 10.71
N ARG A 33 -27.86 -19.19 10.62
CA ARG A 33 -28.63 -18.47 9.59
C ARG A 33 -28.13 -18.77 8.18
N VAL A 34 -26.82 -18.86 7.99
CA VAL A 34 -26.18 -19.32 6.74
C VAL A 34 -26.60 -20.74 6.37
N ALA A 35 -26.68 -21.66 7.35
CA ALA A 35 -27.09 -23.04 7.08
C ALA A 35 -28.54 -23.14 6.55
N PHE A 36 -29.49 -22.34 7.07
CA PHE A 36 -30.86 -22.29 6.53
C PHE A 36 -30.88 -21.79 5.09
N ARG A 37 -30.10 -20.75 4.78
CA ARG A 37 -30.02 -20.16 3.43
C ARG A 37 -29.31 -21.08 2.43
N LEU A 38 -28.33 -21.87 2.87
CA LEU A 38 -27.70 -22.92 2.06
C LEU A 38 -28.66 -24.09 1.82
N PHE A 39 -29.47 -24.45 2.82
CA PHE A 39 -30.47 -25.50 2.69
C PHE A 39 -31.60 -25.11 1.74
N GLN A 40 -32.07 -23.86 1.79
CA GLN A 40 -32.99 -23.28 0.80
C GLN A 40 -32.41 -23.37 -0.63
N ALA A 41 -31.11 -23.13 -0.81
CA ALA A 41 -30.46 -23.26 -2.12
C ALA A 41 -30.42 -24.70 -2.63
N GLN A 42 -30.31 -25.68 -1.73
CA GLN A 42 -30.28 -27.11 -2.08
C GLN A 42 -31.67 -27.70 -2.33
N TYR A 43 -32.70 -27.17 -1.69
CA TYR A 43 -34.07 -27.71 -1.73
C TYR A 43 -35.12 -26.61 -1.94
N PRO A 44 -35.09 -25.85 -3.04
CA PRO A 44 -35.92 -24.65 -3.23
C PRO A 44 -37.44 -24.89 -3.17
N GLU A 45 -37.90 -26.09 -3.51
CA GLU A 45 -39.33 -26.45 -3.57
C GLU A 45 -39.84 -27.19 -2.31
N LYS A 46 -38.96 -27.49 -1.33
CA LYS A 46 -39.33 -28.38 -0.21
C LYS A 46 -40.20 -27.70 0.86
N TYR A 47 -40.07 -26.38 1.03
CA TYR A 47 -40.80 -25.59 2.02
C TYR A 47 -41.16 -24.21 1.45
N ASN A 48 -42.12 -23.52 2.07
CA ASN A 48 -42.47 -22.15 1.68
C ASN A 48 -41.48 -21.14 2.30
N TYR A 49 -40.37 -20.91 1.60
CA TYR A 49 -39.27 -20.04 2.06
C TYR A 49 -39.56 -18.53 2.05
N SER A 50 -40.80 -18.08 1.84
CA SER A 50 -41.18 -16.65 1.84
C SER A 50 -40.78 -15.88 3.11
N GLN A 51 -40.59 -16.58 4.23
CA GLN A 51 -40.26 -16.01 5.54
C GLN A 51 -38.75 -15.97 5.85
N ILE A 52 -37.89 -16.47 4.94
CA ILE A 52 -36.43 -16.52 5.10
C ILE A 52 -35.77 -15.71 3.98
N PRO A 53 -34.78 -14.83 4.30
CA PRO A 53 -34.02 -14.13 3.26
C PRO A 53 -33.40 -15.10 2.26
N GLY A 54 -33.47 -14.76 0.96
CA GLY A 54 -33.23 -15.67 -0.16
C GLY A 54 -31.93 -16.51 -0.10
N PRO A 55 -31.84 -17.55 -0.94
CA PRO A 55 -30.83 -18.60 -0.82
C PRO A 55 -29.42 -18.03 -0.84
N LEU A 56 -28.56 -18.55 0.04
CA LEU A 56 -27.14 -18.24 0.02
C LEU A 56 -26.48 -19.36 -0.75
N THR A 57 -26.15 -19.12 -2.02
CA THR A 57 -25.43 -20.12 -2.82
C THR A 57 -23.97 -20.17 -2.39
N PRO A 58 -23.31 -21.35 -2.49
CA PRO A 58 -21.86 -21.45 -2.29
C PRO A 58 -21.07 -20.47 -3.16
N GLU A 59 -21.58 -20.16 -4.36
CA GLU A 59 -21.01 -19.19 -5.29
C GLU A 59 -21.00 -17.76 -4.73
N LEU A 60 -22.10 -17.28 -4.13
CA LEU A 60 -22.15 -15.95 -3.51
C LEU A 60 -21.14 -15.81 -2.37
N LEU A 61 -21.03 -16.85 -1.52
CA LEU A 61 -20.08 -16.84 -0.41
C LEU A 61 -18.62 -16.84 -0.91
N GLN A 62 -18.33 -17.58 -1.98
CA GLN A 62 -17.02 -17.55 -2.63
C GLN A 62 -16.73 -16.19 -3.26
N GLN A 63 -17.70 -15.59 -3.95
CA GLN A 63 -17.57 -14.27 -4.56
C GLN A 63 -17.31 -13.18 -3.51
N GLU A 64 -17.97 -13.21 -2.35
CA GLU A 64 -17.70 -12.28 -1.24
C GLU A 64 -16.30 -12.46 -0.66
N LYS A 65 -15.87 -13.71 -0.47
CA LYS A 65 -14.51 -14.02 0.00
C LYS A 65 -13.47 -13.52 -1.00
N GLU A 66 -13.69 -13.73 -2.29
CA GLU A 66 -12.81 -13.27 -3.34
C GLU A 66 -12.77 -11.73 -3.41
N LYS A 67 -13.93 -11.06 -3.40
CA LYS A 67 -14.01 -9.58 -3.34
C LYS A 67 -13.26 -9.03 -2.14
N LYS A 68 -13.44 -9.63 -0.95
CA LYS A 68 -12.73 -9.22 0.27
C LYS A 68 -11.22 -9.48 0.18
N ALA A 69 -10.81 -10.59 -0.43
CA ALA A 69 -9.41 -10.91 -0.67
C ALA A 69 -8.77 -9.93 -1.68
N GLN A 70 -9.46 -9.62 -2.78
CA GLN A 70 -9.05 -8.65 -3.79
C GLN A 70 -8.92 -7.24 -3.19
N GLN A 71 -9.91 -6.79 -2.41
CA GLN A 71 -9.85 -5.50 -1.69
C GLN A 71 -8.66 -5.45 -0.71
N LYS A 72 -8.41 -6.53 0.04
CA LYS A 72 -7.28 -6.62 0.96
C LYS A 72 -5.94 -6.57 0.22
N ARG A 73 -5.82 -7.26 -0.93
CA ARG A 73 -4.64 -7.21 -1.80
C ARG A 73 -4.43 -5.80 -2.36
N ALA A 74 -5.46 -5.16 -2.90
CA ALA A 74 -5.40 -3.80 -3.43
C ALA A 74 -5.03 -2.76 -2.36
N LYS A 75 -5.57 -2.88 -1.13
CA LYS A 75 -5.17 -2.02 0.00
C LYS A 75 -3.70 -2.19 0.33
N ARG A 76 -3.22 -3.43 0.47
CA ARG A 76 -1.80 -3.73 0.76
C ARG A 76 -0.86 -3.17 -0.31
N GLN A 77 -1.23 -3.29 -1.59
CA GLN A 77 -0.42 -2.77 -2.69
C GLN A 77 -0.31 -1.24 -2.63
N ARG A 78 -1.45 -0.54 -2.44
CA ARG A 78 -1.46 0.93 -2.27
C ARG A 78 -0.65 1.38 -1.06
N ASP A 79 -0.74 0.68 0.06
CA ASP A 79 0.04 1.01 1.26
C ASP A 79 1.54 0.80 1.05
N LYS A 80 1.94 -0.28 0.36
CA LYS A 80 3.34 -0.55 -0.02
C LYS A 80 3.89 0.55 -0.93
N GLU A 81 3.13 0.96 -1.95
CA GLU A 81 3.52 2.02 -2.88
C GLU A 81 3.64 3.38 -2.17
N LYS A 82 2.67 3.75 -1.32
CA LYS A 82 2.74 4.98 -0.52
C LYS A 82 3.97 5.01 0.39
N ARG A 83 4.32 3.89 1.03
CA ARG A 83 5.53 3.78 1.87
C ARG A 83 6.80 3.95 1.03
N ALA A 84 6.89 3.26 -0.11
CA ALA A 84 8.03 3.38 -1.02
C ALA A 84 8.20 4.81 -1.56
N LYS A 85 7.10 5.49 -1.92
CA LYS A 85 7.13 6.89 -2.36
C LYS A 85 7.64 7.81 -1.25
N ARG A 86 7.08 7.71 -0.03
CA ARG A 86 7.54 8.50 1.13
C ARG A 86 9.02 8.30 1.42
N GLN A 87 9.51 7.08 1.31
CA GLN A 87 10.93 6.77 1.52
C GLN A 87 11.82 7.45 0.47
N ARG A 88 11.46 7.33 -0.82
CA ARG A 88 12.17 8.01 -1.92
C ARG A 88 12.14 9.54 -1.77
N ASP A 89 11.02 10.10 -1.34
CA ASP A 89 10.88 11.54 -1.14
C ASP A 89 11.75 12.03 0.02
N LYS A 90 11.82 11.27 1.12
CA LYS A 90 12.74 11.53 2.24
C LYS A 90 14.21 11.46 1.81
N GLU A 91 14.59 10.45 1.05
CA GLU A 91 15.96 10.31 0.52
C GLU A 91 16.33 11.48 -0.41
N LYS A 92 15.43 11.86 -1.32
CA LYS A 92 15.61 13.03 -2.18
C LYS A 92 15.74 14.32 -1.37
N GLN A 93 14.94 14.48 -0.31
CA GLN A 93 15.00 15.67 0.54
C GLN A 93 16.31 15.70 1.34
N ALA A 94 16.74 14.57 1.90
CA ALA A 94 18.02 14.45 2.59
C ALA A 94 19.20 14.77 1.67
N GLU A 95 19.18 14.26 0.43
CA GLU A 95 20.21 14.55 -0.56
C GLU A 95 20.22 16.02 -0.97
N LYS A 96 19.04 16.64 -1.16
CA LYS A 96 18.94 18.10 -1.38
C LYS A 96 19.49 18.91 -0.20
N ILE A 97 19.23 18.50 1.04
CA ILE A 97 19.76 19.17 2.23
C ILE A 97 21.28 19.05 2.26
N LYS A 98 21.85 17.86 1.99
CA LYS A 98 23.30 17.66 1.90
C LYS A 98 23.93 18.52 0.81
N THR A 99 23.35 18.54 -0.39
CA THR A 99 23.81 19.36 -1.50
C THR A 99 23.76 20.85 -1.17
N ASN A 100 22.65 21.36 -0.61
CA ASN A 100 22.54 22.76 -0.20
C ASN A 100 23.55 23.11 0.90
N LYS A 101 23.71 22.25 1.90
CA LYS A 101 24.71 22.45 2.97
C LYS A 101 26.12 22.51 2.38
N PHE A 102 26.46 21.63 1.45
CA PHE A 102 27.75 21.65 0.76
C PHE A 102 27.95 22.95 -0.03
N LEU A 103 26.93 23.41 -0.76
CA LEU A 103 27.01 24.63 -1.56
C LEU A 103 27.18 25.91 -0.72
N GLN A 104 26.63 25.94 0.49
CA GLN A 104 26.77 27.04 1.45
C GLN A 104 28.18 27.17 2.06
N LEU A 105 29.02 26.15 1.94
CA LEU A 105 30.40 26.20 2.42
C LEU A 105 31.27 27.10 1.55
N THR A 106 32.30 27.68 2.17
CA THR A 106 33.37 28.39 1.47
C THR A 106 34.23 27.43 0.67
N ASP A 107 34.97 27.95 -0.31
CA ASP A 107 35.84 27.14 -1.16
C ASP A 107 36.93 26.41 -0.36
N ALA A 108 37.50 27.05 0.66
CA ALA A 108 38.47 26.44 1.56
C ALA A 108 37.88 25.26 2.36
N GLU A 109 36.66 25.43 2.87
CA GLU A 109 35.94 24.37 3.59
C GLU A 109 35.58 23.19 2.68
N LYS A 110 35.12 23.47 1.45
CA LYS A 110 34.79 22.43 0.46
C LYS A 110 36.02 21.59 0.10
N VAL A 111 37.17 22.24 -0.11
CA VAL A 111 38.44 21.53 -0.36
C VAL A 111 38.85 20.70 0.86
N LYS A 112 38.72 21.25 2.08
CA LYS A 112 39.11 20.55 3.32
C LYS A 112 38.25 19.31 3.60
N LEU A 113 36.98 19.34 3.21
CA LEU A 113 36.07 18.20 3.35
C LEU A 113 36.41 17.03 2.43
N ASP A 114 37.03 17.28 1.26
CA ASP A 114 37.31 16.30 0.19
C ASP A 114 36.16 15.31 -0.08
N GLU A 115 34.92 15.80 0.05
CA GLU A 115 33.71 15.01 -0.21
C GLU A 115 33.59 14.78 -1.74
N PRO A 116 33.19 13.58 -2.22
CA PRO A 116 33.08 13.25 -3.65
C PRO A 116 31.86 13.91 -4.33
N ARG A 117 31.81 15.24 -4.29
CA ARG A 117 30.76 16.11 -4.82
C ARG A 117 31.33 17.13 -5.79
N CYS A 118 30.52 17.52 -6.76
CA CYS A 118 30.88 18.56 -7.70
C CYS A 118 31.04 19.89 -6.97
N PHE A 119 32.18 20.55 -7.19
CA PHE A 119 32.51 21.79 -6.52
C PHE A 119 31.51 22.94 -6.82
N LEU A 120 31.00 22.98 -8.05
CA LEU A 120 30.03 24.00 -8.47
C LEU A 120 28.58 23.73 -8.03
N CYS A 121 28.06 22.52 -8.24
CA CYS A 121 26.62 22.21 -8.05
C CYS A 121 26.32 21.21 -6.93
N GLY A 122 27.33 20.66 -6.25
CA GLY A 122 27.20 19.76 -5.10
C GLY A 122 26.62 18.37 -5.40
N THR A 123 26.33 18.06 -6.66
CA THR A 123 25.87 16.71 -7.07
C THR A 123 27.00 15.69 -6.95
N HIS A 124 26.66 14.40 -6.85
CA HIS A 124 27.64 13.32 -6.89
C HIS A 124 28.52 13.37 -8.14
N LEU A 125 29.80 13.04 -7.95
CA LEU A 125 30.75 12.91 -9.05
C LEU A 125 30.52 11.61 -9.84
N PRO A 126 30.70 11.62 -11.17
CA PRO A 126 30.75 10.41 -11.98
C PRO A 126 32.03 9.60 -11.68
N LYS A 127 32.13 8.38 -12.22
CA LYS A 127 33.31 7.51 -12.03
C LYS A 127 34.63 8.18 -12.42
N GLN A 128 34.62 8.93 -13.52
CA GLN A 128 35.73 9.78 -13.95
C GLN A 128 35.27 11.24 -13.89
N PRO A 129 35.53 11.95 -12.78
CA PRO A 129 35.20 13.36 -12.66
C PRO A 129 36.09 14.21 -13.56
N PHE A 130 35.57 15.38 -13.95
CA PHE A 130 36.40 16.41 -14.55
C PHE A 130 37.07 17.19 -13.43
N GLU A 131 38.37 17.42 -13.51
CA GLU A 131 39.09 18.12 -12.46
C GLU A 131 40.12 19.08 -13.03
N TYR A 132 40.44 20.10 -12.24
CA TYR A 132 41.65 20.88 -12.42
C TYR A 132 42.08 21.41 -11.05
N ASP A 133 43.39 21.44 -10.81
CA ASP A 133 43.93 21.80 -9.50
C ASP A 133 43.29 20.91 -8.41
N LYS A 134 42.72 21.50 -7.36
CA LYS A 134 42.04 20.82 -6.25
C LYS A 134 40.51 20.72 -6.40
N TYR A 135 39.97 21.04 -7.57
CA TYR A 135 38.52 21.15 -7.80
C TYR A 135 38.01 20.03 -8.71
N LYS A 136 36.99 19.29 -8.25
CA LYS A 136 36.36 18.18 -8.97
C LYS A 136 34.94 18.56 -9.42
N PHE A 137 34.53 18.13 -10.61
CA PHE A 137 33.27 18.51 -11.26
C PHE A 137 32.56 17.32 -11.88
N CYS A 138 31.22 17.36 -11.89
CA CYS A 138 30.41 16.29 -12.47
C CYS A 138 30.31 16.34 -14.00
N SER A 139 30.61 17.49 -14.62
CA SER A 139 30.53 17.68 -16.07
C SER A 139 31.47 18.78 -16.56
N ILE A 140 31.79 18.77 -17.86
CA ILE A 140 32.54 19.85 -18.53
C ILE A 140 31.84 21.19 -18.35
N ARG A 141 30.50 21.23 -18.41
CA ARG A 141 29.72 22.46 -18.17
C ARG A 141 29.98 23.04 -16.78
N CYS A 142 29.99 22.19 -15.75
CA CYS A 142 30.30 22.64 -14.40
C CYS A 142 31.73 23.15 -14.26
N LEU A 143 32.69 22.49 -14.91
CA LEU A 143 34.08 22.93 -14.92
C LEU A 143 34.23 24.28 -15.64
N GLN A 144 33.66 24.44 -16.83
CA GLN A 144 33.69 25.68 -17.61
C GLN A 144 33.00 26.83 -16.88
N ASN A 145 31.79 26.60 -16.35
CA ASN A 145 31.07 27.61 -15.58
C ASN A 145 31.84 28.02 -14.33
N HIS A 146 32.43 27.07 -13.62
CA HIS A 146 33.25 27.40 -12.46
C HIS A 146 34.47 28.24 -12.84
N ARG A 147 35.14 27.94 -13.97
CA ARG A 147 36.24 28.79 -14.49
C ARG A 147 35.75 30.18 -14.89
N ASN A 148 34.59 30.29 -15.51
CA ASN A 148 34.01 31.54 -16.00
C ASN A 148 33.41 32.42 -14.89
N LEU A 149 32.90 31.81 -13.81
CA LEU A 149 32.42 32.49 -12.61
C LEU A 149 33.56 32.88 -11.67
N ARG A 150 34.80 32.49 -12.01
CA ARG A 150 36.00 32.87 -11.27
C ARG A 150 36.60 34.25 -11.65
N PRO A 151 35.79 35.32 -11.77
CA PRO A 151 36.24 36.67 -11.42
C PRO A 151 35.63 37.08 -10.06
N LEU A 152 36.50 37.29 -9.06
CA LEU A 152 36.27 38.05 -7.82
C LEU A 152 35.37 37.46 -6.71
N HIS A 153 35.74 36.31 -6.12
CA HIS A 153 35.60 36.18 -4.65
C HIS A 153 36.65 35.24 -4.06
N MET A 154 37.82 35.83 -3.75
CA MET A 154 38.71 35.51 -2.63
C MET A 154 39.30 34.09 -2.54
N SER A 155 40.34 33.88 -3.35
CA SER A 155 41.57 33.26 -2.85
C SER A 155 42.21 34.20 -1.79
N ALA A 156 41.74 34.12 -0.55
CA ALA A 156 42.42 34.66 0.63
C ALA A 156 41.95 33.88 1.85
#